data_AF-A0AAV1DBD7-F1
#
_entry.id   AF-A0AAV1DBD7-F1
#
_cell.length_a   1.000
_cell.length_b   1.000
_cell.length_c   1.000
_cell.angle_alpha   90.00
_cell.angle_beta   90.00
_cell.angle_gamma   90.00
#
_symmetry.space_group_name_H-M   'P 1'
#
loop_
_entity.id
_entity.type
_entity.pdbx_description
1 polymer ?
#
loop_
_entity_poly.entity_id
_entity_poly.type
_entity_poly.pdbx_seq_one_letter_code
_entity_poly.pdbx_strand_id
1 'polypeptide(L)'
;MGREISALLQPRSLFFLLVALVLIFLALSFSQQDEKEKVEEVYEITHRVFLDVDIDKQRAGRIVIGLYGEVVPKTVENFRALCTGELGKASNGKPLHYKGTPFHRIIPGFMIQGGDIVYGNGKGNMSIFGGTFRDENFKIKHSHAGIVSMVNSGPDSNGCQFFITTVKTSWLDGEHVVFGKVIEGMDTVFAIEGGAGTYSGKPRKKVIIVDSGEIPKSQWDELNSSSSTNTAATSTSSG
;
A
#
# COMPACT_ATOMS: atom_id res chain seq x y z
N MET A 1 -25.18 -19.61 61.78
CA MET A 1 -24.80 -19.29 60.38
C MET A 1 -25.72 -18.16 59.93
N GLY A 2 -25.29 -16.89 60.00
CA GLY A 2 -26.22 -15.77 59.70
C GLY A 2 -25.84 -14.35 60.15
N ARG A 3 -24.59 -14.04 60.54
CA ARG A 3 -24.20 -12.68 60.97
C ARG A 3 -23.36 -11.89 59.95
N GLU A 4 -22.93 -12.51 58.85
CA GLU A 4 -22.05 -11.88 57.86
C GLU A 4 -22.81 -11.08 56.78
N ILE A 5 -24.09 -11.39 56.51
CA ILE A 5 -24.85 -10.74 55.41
C ILE A 5 -25.39 -9.36 55.80
N SER A 6 -25.49 -9.05 57.10
CA SER A 6 -26.14 -7.81 57.59
C SER A 6 -25.33 -6.54 57.38
N ALA A 7 -24.00 -6.63 57.21
CA ALA A 7 -23.15 -5.45 56.98
C ALA A 7 -23.26 -4.94 55.54
N LEU A 8 -23.62 -5.82 54.60
CA LEU A 8 -23.68 -5.53 53.16
C LEU A 8 -24.91 -4.70 52.77
N LEU A 9 -26.02 -4.81 53.51
CA LEU A 9 -27.27 -4.08 53.24
C LEU A 9 -27.42 -2.78 54.05
N GLN A 10 -26.39 -2.34 54.77
CA GLN A 10 -26.47 -1.05 55.46
C GLN A 10 -26.48 0.11 54.45
N PRO A 11 -27.31 1.15 54.64
CA PRO A 11 -27.43 2.27 53.69
C PRO A 11 -26.08 2.92 53.34
N ARG A 12 -25.14 2.91 54.30
CA ARG A 12 -23.78 3.41 54.12
C ARG A 12 -22.94 2.52 53.20
N SER A 13 -23.02 1.20 53.34
CA SER A 13 -22.30 0.25 52.47
C SER A 13 -22.84 0.29 51.05
N LEU A 14 -24.17 0.40 50.90
CA LEU A 14 -24.84 0.53 49.61
C LEU A 14 -24.43 1.84 48.88
N PHE A 15 -24.27 2.95 49.62
CA PHE A 15 -23.78 4.21 49.07
C PHE A 15 -22.34 4.09 48.52
N PHE A 16 -21.42 3.49 49.29
CA PHE A 16 -20.05 3.28 48.82
C PHE A 16 -19.98 2.31 47.63
N LEU A 17 -20.81 1.28 47.61
CA LEU A 17 -20.94 0.36 46.47
C LEU A 17 -21.43 1.10 45.22
N LEU A 18 -22.42 1.98 45.37
CA LEU A 18 -22.99 2.76 44.27
C LEU A 18 -21.99 3.80 43.73
N VAL A 19 -21.23 4.46 44.61
CA VAL A 19 -20.14 5.36 44.21
C VAL A 19 -19.03 4.59 43.49
N ALA A 20 -18.63 3.40 43.98
CA ALA A 20 -17.63 2.57 43.32
C ALA A 20 -18.09 2.10 41.93
N LEU A 21 -19.35 1.68 41.80
CA LEU A 21 -19.93 1.30 40.50
C LEU A 21 -19.99 2.48 39.52
N VAL A 22 -20.33 3.68 40.00
CA VAL A 22 -20.30 4.91 39.18
C VAL A 22 -18.88 5.26 38.74
N LEU A 23 -17.88 5.14 39.62
CA LEU A 23 -16.48 5.38 39.27
C LEU A 23 -15.92 4.34 38.29
N ILE A 24 -16.29 3.07 38.44
CA ILE A 24 -15.96 2.00 37.48
C ILE A 24 -16.64 2.27 36.14
N PHE A 25 -17.92 2.64 36.14
CA PHE A 25 -18.65 2.99 34.92
C PHE A 25 -18.04 4.22 34.23
N LEU A 26 -17.65 5.26 34.99
CA LEU A 26 -16.92 6.41 34.46
C LEU A 26 -15.56 6.02 33.89
N ALA A 27 -14.79 5.17 34.58
CA ALA A 27 -13.49 4.70 34.10
C ALA A 27 -13.61 3.82 32.85
N LEU A 28 -14.63 2.96 32.77
CA LEU A 28 -14.95 2.16 31.59
C LEU A 28 -15.44 3.04 30.44
N SER A 29 -16.27 4.04 30.71
CA SER A 29 -16.72 5.02 29.72
C SER A 29 -15.55 5.85 29.19
N PHE A 30 -14.61 6.22 30.06
CA PHE A 30 -13.38 6.92 29.67
C PHE A 30 -12.47 6.03 28.81
N SER A 31 -12.39 4.74 29.13
CA SER A 31 -11.61 3.76 28.37
C SER A 31 -12.22 3.46 26.99
N GLN A 32 -13.54 3.69 26.81
CA GLN A 32 -14.21 3.54 25.51
C GLN A 32 -14.10 4.79 24.62
N GLN A 33 -13.70 5.96 25.14
CA GLN A 33 -13.58 7.18 24.33
C GLN A 33 -12.32 7.26 23.45
N ASP A 34 -11.33 6.39 23.66
CA ASP A 34 -10.10 6.37 22.86
C ASP A 34 -10.24 5.61 21.53
N GLU A 35 -11.32 4.86 21.31
CA GLU A 35 -11.69 4.33 19.97
C GLU A 35 -12.43 5.38 19.14
N LYS A 36 -11.84 6.57 19.00
CA LYS A 36 -12.32 7.55 18.04
C LYS A 36 -12.14 6.96 16.64
N GLU A 37 -13.25 6.61 16.00
CA GLU A 37 -13.38 6.14 14.62
C GLU A 37 -12.40 6.90 13.71
N LYS A 38 -11.30 6.25 13.34
CA LYS A 38 -10.32 6.81 12.42
C LYS A 38 -11.00 6.88 11.06
N VAL A 39 -11.44 8.07 10.67
CA VAL A 39 -11.84 8.35 9.29
C VAL A 39 -10.68 7.94 8.40
N GLU A 40 -10.87 6.89 7.61
CA GLU A 40 -9.88 6.44 6.65
C GLU A 40 -9.74 7.56 5.61
N GLU A 41 -8.61 8.26 5.64
CA GLU A 41 -8.36 9.39 4.74
C GLU A 41 -8.25 8.83 3.31
N VAL A 42 -9.33 8.98 2.53
CA VAL A 42 -9.39 8.47 1.16
C VAL A 42 -8.68 9.45 0.24
N TYR A 43 -7.53 9.05 -0.29
CA TYR A 43 -6.80 9.81 -1.31
C TYR A 43 -7.30 9.46 -2.71
N GLU A 44 -7.51 10.48 -3.54
CA GLU A 44 -7.94 10.31 -4.94
C GLU A 44 -6.85 9.64 -5.78
N ILE A 45 -7.26 8.68 -6.61
CA ILE A 45 -6.39 8.05 -7.62
C ILE A 45 -6.44 8.91 -8.88
N THR A 46 -5.33 9.56 -9.21
CA THR A 46 -5.26 10.43 -10.41
C THR A 46 -4.74 9.70 -11.64
N HIS A 47 -3.97 8.63 -11.46
CA HIS A 47 -3.42 7.82 -12.54
C HIS A 47 -3.53 6.33 -12.20
N ARG A 48 -3.66 5.49 -13.24
CA ARG A 48 -3.55 4.02 -13.11
C ARG A 48 -2.42 3.52 -13.99
N VAL A 49 -1.54 2.72 -13.42
CA VAL A 49 -0.45 2.05 -14.15
C VAL A 49 -0.52 0.55 -13.95
N PHE A 50 0.07 -0.22 -14.86
CA PHE A 50 0.11 -1.67 -14.77
C PHE A 50 1.52 -2.22 -14.85
N LEU A 51 1.74 -3.37 -14.20
CA LEU A 51 2.92 -4.19 -14.29
C LEU A 51 2.49 -5.63 -14.63
N ASP A 52 2.87 -6.13 -15.80
CA ASP A 52 2.73 -7.53 -16.17
C ASP A 52 3.94 -8.30 -15.68
N VAL A 53 3.73 -9.38 -14.93
CA VAL A 53 4.81 -10.08 -14.23
C VAL A 53 4.89 -11.55 -14.62
N ASP A 54 6.11 -12.00 -14.89
CA ASP A 54 6.42 -13.42 -15.05
C ASP A 54 7.27 -13.92 -13.87
N ILE A 55 7.04 -15.16 -13.46
CA ILE A 55 7.89 -15.93 -12.53
C ILE A 55 8.50 -17.10 -13.32
N ASP A 56 9.83 -17.15 -13.42
CA ASP A 56 10.57 -18.13 -14.23
C ASP A 56 10.02 -18.26 -15.67
N LYS A 57 9.70 -17.12 -16.30
CA LYS A 57 9.14 -17.01 -17.67
C LYS A 57 7.71 -17.56 -17.85
N GLN A 58 7.00 -17.81 -16.75
CA GLN A 58 5.58 -18.13 -16.77
C GLN A 58 4.80 -16.91 -16.29
N ARG A 59 3.75 -16.53 -17.02
CA ARG A 59 2.91 -15.39 -16.66
C ARG A 59 2.28 -15.63 -15.29
N ALA A 60 2.60 -14.76 -14.33
CA ALA A 60 2.00 -14.78 -13.00
C ALA A 60 0.70 -13.96 -12.98
N GLY A 61 0.69 -12.81 -13.65
CA GLY A 61 -0.49 -11.96 -13.75
C GLY A 61 -0.15 -10.50 -14.02
N ARG A 62 -1.14 -9.63 -13.82
CA ARG A 62 -1.03 -8.17 -13.94
C ARG A 62 -1.32 -7.54 -12.58
N ILE A 63 -0.48 -6.59 -12.19
CA ILE A 63 -0.70 -5.73 -11.02
C ILE A 63 -1.12 -4.36 -11.55
N VAL A 64 -2.28 -3.86 -11.13
CA VAL A 64 -2.73 -2.49 -11.44
C VAL A 64 -2.59 -1.64 -10.18
N ILE A 65 -1.92 -0.50 -10.33
CA ILE A 65 -1.59 0.42 -9.24
C ILE A 65 -2.29 1.75 -9.50
N GLY A 66 -3.07 2.22 -8.51
CA GLY A 66 -3.59 3.59 -8.47
C GLY A 66 -2.57 4.51 -7.79
N LEU A 67 -2.31 5.67 -8.40
CA LEU A 67 -1.31 6.64 -7.96
C LEU A 67 -1.96 7.91 -7.40
N TYR A 68 -1.40 8.45 -6.31
CA TYR A 68 -1.93 9.60 -5.56
C TYR A 68 -1.31 10.93 -6.03
N GLY A 69 -1.54 11.30 -7.29
CA GLY A 69 -0.85 12.44 -7.93
C GLY A 69 -1.17 13.81 -7.35
N GLU A 70 -2.31 13.99 -6.65
CA GLU A 70 -2.58 15.25 -5.92
C GLU A 70 -1.78 15.36 -4.61
N VAL A 71 -1.35 14.21 -4.05
CA VAL A 71 -0.66 14.18 -2.74
C VAL A 71 0.84 14.23 -2.91
N VAL A 72 1.36 13.51 -3.91
CA VAL A 72 2.80 13.40 -4.20
C VAL A 72 3.06 13.45 -5.71
N PRO A 73 2.74 14.58 -6.38
CA PRO A 73 2.81 14.70 -7.85
C PRO A 73 4.17 14.38 -8.43
N LYS A 74 5.26 14.80 -7.78
CA LYS A 74 6.61 14.56 -8.31
C LYS A 74 6.99 13.08 -8.24
N THR A 75 6.61 12.42 -7.14
CA THR A 75 6.84 10.98 -6.94
C THR A 75 6.03 10.15 -7.92
N VAL A 76 4.75 10.53 -8.13
CA VAL A 76 3.85 9.89 -9.08
C VAL A 76 4.35 10.03 -10.51
N GLU A 77 4.76 11.23 -10.92
CA GLU A 77 5.26 11.46 -12.27
C GLU A 77 6.50 10.62 -12.56
N ASN A 78 7.42 10.51 -11.60
CA ASN A 78 8.58 9.63 -11.73
C ASN A 78 8.18 8.16 -11.94
N PHE A 79 7.26 7.64 -11.13
CA PHE A 79 6.83 6.24 -11.25
C PHE A 79 6.06 5.98 -12.55
N ARG A 80 5.15 6.88 -12.92
CA ARG A 80 4.32 6.81 -14.13
C ARG A 80 5.20 6.81 -15.39
N ALA A 81 6.11 7.77 -15.53
CA ALA A 81 7.01 7.86 -16.68
C ALA A 81 7.96 6.65 -16.77
N LEU A 82 8.41 6.08 -15.63
CA LEU A 82 9.17 4.83 -15.62
C LEU A 82 8.32 3.62 -15.99
N CYS A 83 7.01 3.63 -15.76
CA CYS A 83 6.10 2.58 -16.25
C CYS A 83 5.93 2.66 -17.78
N THR A 84 5.80 3.85 -18.35
CA THR A 84 5.57 4.05 -19.80
C THR A 84 6.84 3.96 -20.64
N GLY A 85 7.98 4.35 -20.08
CA GLY A 85 9.24 4.45 -20.82
C GLY A 85 9.30 5.62 -21.81
N GLU A 86 8.38 6.58 -21.72
CA GLU A 86 8.21 7.66 -22.70
C GLU A 86 9.43 8.60 -22.81
N LEU A 87 10.26 8.67 -21.78
CA LEU A 87 11.46 9.50 -21.73
C LEU A 87 12.68 8.84 -22.40
N GLY A 88 12.54 7.60 -22.90
CA GLY A 88 13.58 6.90 -23.62
C GLY A 88 14.74 6.46 -22.73
N LYS A 89 15.91 7.08 -22.89
CA LYS A 89 17.15 6.69 -22.19
C LYS A 89 17.73 7.87 -21.41
N ALA A 90 18.26 7.57 -20.22
CA ALA A 90 19.08 8.51 -19.47
C ALA A 90 20.41 8.80 -20.18
N SER A 91 21.13 9.83 -19.71
CA SER A 91 22.44 10.24 -20.23
C SER A 91 23.50 9.14 -20.21
N ASN A 92 23.40 8.18 -19.28
CA ASN A 92 24.26 7.00 -19.21
C ASN A 92 23.83 5.85 -20.15
N GLY A 93 22.87 6.09 -21.04
CA GLY A 93 22.37 5.13 -22.02
C GLY A 93 21.39 4.09 -21.46
N LYS A 94 21.08 4.11 -20.16
CA LYS A 94 20.12 3.18 -19.55
C LYS A 94 18.69 3.59 -19.88
N PRO A 95 17.81 2.65 -20.29
CA PRO A 95 16.39 2.94 -20.47
C PRO A 95 15.75 3.45 -19.17
N LEU A 96 14.94 4.50 -19.28
CA LEU A 96 14.07 4.98 -18.20
C LEU A 96 12.75 4.21 -18.22
N HIS A 97 12.80 2.90 -18.01
CA HIS A 97 11.64 2.01 -18.18
C HIS A 97 11.72 0.79 -17.26
N TYR A 98 10.62 0.44 -16.60
CA TYR A 98 10.50 -0.77 -15.75
C TYR A 98 10.40 -2.08 -16.51
N LYS A 99 9.97 -2.05 -17.77
CA LYS A 99 9.94 -3.25 -18.63
C LYS A 99 11.31 -3.93 -18.69
N GLY A 100 11.33 -5.21 -18.35
CA GLY A 100 12.51 -6.06 -18.29
C GLY A 100 13.25 -6.04 -16.94
N THR A 101 12.82 -5.21 -15.99
CA THR A 101 13.46 -5.15 -14.66
C THR A 101 12.94 -6.23 -13.71
N PRO A 102 13.80 -6.73 -12.80
CA PRO A 102 13.38 -7.73 -11.83
C PRO A 102 12.78 -7.12 -10.56
N PHE A 103 11.97 -7.92 -9.87
CA PHE A 103 11.83 -7.79 -8.42
C PHE A 103 13.05 -8.47 -7.79
N HIS A 104 14.04 -7.66 -7.39
CA HIS A 104 15.34 -8.15 -6.90
C HIS A 104 15.36 -8.47 -5.40
N ARG A 105 14.34 -8.07 -4.65
CA ARG A 105 14.22 -8.37 -3.21
C ARG A 105 12.78 -8.68 -2.83
N ILE A 106 12.50 -9.87 -2.31
CA ILE A 106 11.15 -10.38 -1.98
C ILE A 106 11.22 -11.06 -0.61
N ILE A 107 10.58 -10.48 0.40
CA ILE A 107 10.58 -10.99 1.78
C ILE A 107 9.14 -11.34 2.18
N PRO A 108 8.83 -12.65 2.36
CA PRO A 108 7.52 -13.09 2.83
C PRO A 108 7.14 -12.48 4.19
N GLY A 109 5.88 -12.05 4.32
CA GLY A 109 5.36 -11.35 5.49
C GLY A 109 5.86 -9.90 5.61
N PHE A 110 6.35 -9.31 4.51
CA PHE A 110 6.85 -7.94 4.53
C PHE A 110 6.53 -7.17 3.23
N MET A 111 7.26 -7.43 2.15
CA MET A 111 7.14 -6.68 0.89
C MET A 111 7.81 -7.38 -0.29
N ILE A 112 7.45 -6.92 -1.49
CA ILE A 112 8.14 -7.22 -2.75
C ILE A 112 8.75 -5.91 -3.29
N GLN A 113 10.04 -5.92 -3.62
CA GLN A 113 10.81 -4.74 -4.03
C GLN A 113 11.43 -4.96 -5.41
N GLY A 114 11.31 -3.94 -6.25
CA GLY A 114 11.81 -3.92 -7.62
C GLY A 114 12.22 -2.52 -8.06
N GLY A 115 12.27 -2.32 -9.37
CA GLY A 115 12.47 -1.00 -9.97
C GLY A 115 13.92 -0.54 -10.10
N ASP A 116 14.92 -1.39 -9.86
CA ASP A 116 16.31 -1.05 -10.21
C ASP A 116 16.51 -1.13 -11.73
N ILE A 117 16.28 -0.01 -12.42
CA ILE A 117 16.43 0.13 -13.88
C ILE A 117 17.90 0.20 -14.33
N VAL A 118 18.85 0.34 -13.40
CA VAL A 118 20.26 0.59 -13.72
C VAL A 118 21.04 -0.73 -13.77
N TYR A 119 20.92 -1.54 -12.71
CA TYR A 119 21.64 -2.80 -12.55
C TYR A 119 20.74 -4.01 -12.33
N GLY A 120 19.45 -3.81 -11.99
CA GLY A 120 18.51 -4.90 -11.72
C GLY A 120 18.87 -5.77 -10.51
N ASN A 121 19.64 -5.25 -9.55
CA ASN A 121 20.12 -6.02 -8.40
C ASN A 121 19.97 -5.30 -7.05
N GLY A 122 19.34 -4.11 -7.06
CA GLY A 122 19.07 -3.29 -5.90
C GLY A 122 20.16 -2.28 -5.56
N LYS A 123 21.28 -2.27 -6.28
CA LYS A 123 22.37 -1.28 -6.07
C LYS A 123 22.17 -0.01 -6.89
N GLY A 124 21.33 -0.04 -7.90
CA GLY A 124 21.10 1.07 -8.80
C GLY A 124 19.94 1.93 -8.34
N ASN A 125 20.12 3.25 -8.39
CA ASN A 125 19.02 4.18 -8.12
C ASN A 125 19.18 5.42 -8.99
N MET A 126 18.14 5.74 -9.77
CA MET A 126 18.11 6.91 -10.65
C MET A 126 16.65 7.27 -10.93
N SER A 127 16.33 8.56 -10.94
CA SER A 127 14.99 9.06 -11.28
C SER A 127 14.94 9.61 -12.70
N ILE A 128 13.74 9.92 -13.17
CA ILE A 128 13.53 10.64 -14.43
C ILE A 128 14.11 12.07 -14.41
N PHE A 129 14.37 12.62 -13.22
CA PHE A 129 14.91 13.97 -13.04
C PHE A 129 16.44 14.01 -13.06
N GLY A 130 17.09 12.85 -13.19
CA GLY A 130 18.54 12.68 -13.03
C GLY A 130 18.93 12.51 -11.55
N GLY A 131 19.73 11.48 -11.25
CA GLY A 131 20.12 11.16 -9.88
C GLY A 131 18.91 10.84 -8.99
N THR A 132 18.95 11.24 -7.72
CA THR A 132 17.85 11.06 -6.75
C THR A 132 17.04 12.34 -6.53
N PHE A 133 15.85 12.22 -5.94
CA PHE A 133 15.00 13.36 -5.56
C PHE A 133 14.51 13.27 -4.11
N ARG A 134 14.13 14.44 -3.59
CA ARG A 134 13.70 14.66 -2.20
C ARG A 134 12.42 13.90 -1.83
N ASP A 135 12.24 13.65 -0.53
CA ASP A 135 10.97 13.15 0.00
C ASP A 135 9.91 14.25 -0.12
N GLU A 136 8.76 13.93 -0.69
CA GLU A 136 7.73 14.92 -0.98
C GLU A 136 6.83 15.20 0.23
N ASN A 137 6.34 14.14 0.89
CA ASN A 137 5.75 14.17 2.24
C ASN A 137 5.52 12.74 2.77
N PHE A 138 5.11 12.63 4.04
CA PHE A 138 4.80 11.36 4.73
C PHE A 138 3.36 11.32 5.28
N LYS A 139 2.41 11.96 4.58
CA LYS A 139 1.00 12.01 5.00
C LYS A 139 0.36 10.62 5.02
N ILE A 140 0.51 9.90 3.92
CA ILE A 140 -0.03 8.56 3.73
C ILE A 140 0.80 7.55 4.52
N LYS A 141 0.13 6.63 5.22
CA LYS A 141 0.74 5.61 6.07
C LYS A 141 0.75 4.23 5.41
N HIS A 142 1.67 3.37 5.83
CA HIS A 142 1.75 1.97 5.42
C HIS A 142 0.74 1.12 6.22
N SER A 143 -0.55 1.46 6.08
CA SER A 143 -1.64 1.00 6.95
C SER A 143 -2.13 -0.42 6.67
N HIS A 144 -1.89 -0.96 5.47
CA HIS A 144 -2.36 -2.28 5.05
C HIS A 144 -1.47 -2.84 3.93
N ALA A 145 -1.73 -4.10 3.51
CA ALA A 145 -1.07 -4.72 2.36
C ALA A 145 -1.47 -4.04 1.04
N GLY A 146 -0.58 -4.04 0.06
CA GLY A 146 -0.81 -3.44 -1.26
C GLY A 146 -0.46 -1.96 -1.34
N ILE A 147 0.06 -1.34 -0.27
CA ILE A 147 0.63 0.01 -0.33
C ILE A 147 1.91 -0.02 -1.18
N VAL A 148 2.03 0.94 -2.11
CA VAL A 148 3.19 1.14 -2.98
C VAL A 148 3.98 2.36 -2.51
N SER A 149 5.27 2.19 -2.29
CA SER A 149 6.11 3.18 -1.62
C SER A 149 7.54 3.18 -2.16
N MET A 150 8.21 4.33 -2.07
CA MET A 150 9.56 4.52 -2.59
C MET A 150 10.61 3.86 -1.72
N VAL A 151 11.60 3.23 -2.37
CA VAL A 151 12.85 2.86 -1.70
C VAL A 151 13.81 4.04 -1.75
N ASN A 152 14.50 4.29 -0.64
CA ASN A 152 15.56 5.27 -0.54
C ASN A 152 16.78 4.68 0.20
N SER A 153 17.88 5.42 0.20
CA SER A 153 19.13 5.12 0.93
C SER A 153 19.34 6.09 2.10
N GLY A 154 18.24 6.56 2.70
CA GLY A 154 18.20 7.67 3.66
C GLY A 154 17.37 8.84 3.15
N PRO A 155 17.21 9.90 3.97
CA PRO A 155 16.37 11.04 3.64
C PRO A 155 16.72 11.65 2.27
N ASP A 156 15.70 12.07 1.55
CA ASP A 156 15.80 12.79 0.27
C ASP A 156 16.54 12.04 -0.86
N SER A 157 16.52 10.70 -0.85
CA SER A 157 17.25 9.86 -1.82
C SER A 157 16.38 8.91 -2.67
N ASN A 158 15.18 9.34 -3.01
CA ASN A 158 14.26 8.60 -3.88
C ASN A 158 14.81 8.51 -5.31
N GLY A 159 14.60 7.39 -6.00
CA GLY A 159 14.99 7.22 -7.39
C GLY A 159 13.99 6.37 -8.18
N CYS A 160 14.39 5.19 -8.64
CA CYS A 160 13.53 4.30 -9.42
C CYS A 160 13.00 3.11 -8.62
N GLN A 161 13.65 2.76 -7.51
CA GLN A 161 13.26 1.58 -6.74
C GLN A 161 11.98 1.84 -5.93
N PHE A 162 11.12 0.83 -5.89
CA PHE A 162 9.86 0.84 -5.16
C PHE A 162 9.62 -0.50 -4.48
N PHE A 163 8.72 -0.52 -3.52
CA PHE A 163 8.21 -1.76 -2.93
C PHE A 163 6.69 -1.74 -2.83
N ILE A 164 6.11 -2.94 -2.85
CA ILE A 164 4.70 -3.20 -2.57
C ILE A 164 4.63 -4.01 -1.28
N THR A 165 3.93 -3.50 -0.29
CA THR A 165 3.73 -4.17 1.00
C THR A 165 2.82 -5.39 0.85
N THR A 166 3.08 -6.44 1.62
CA THR A 166 2.20 -7.64 1.69
C THR A 166 1.49 -7.77 3.03
N VAL A 167 1.86 -6.91 3.98
CA VAL A 167 1.25 -6.73 5.30
C VAL A 167 1.23 -5.25 5.66
N LYS A 168 0.60 -4.88 6.77
CA LYS A 168 0.77 -3.54 7.37
C LYS A 168 2.22 -3.36 7.85
N THR A 169 2.86 -2.25 7.49
CA THR A 169 4.27 -1.98 7.81
C THR A 169 4.46 -0.58 8.42
N SER A 170 3.76 -0.28 9.50
CA SER A 170 3.74 1.08 10.10
C SER A 170 5.10 1.55 10.64
N TRP A 171 6.08 0.66 10.82
CA TRP A 171 7.45 1.03 11.17
C TRP A 171 8.21 1.72 10.02
N LEU A 172 7.65 1.77 8.82
CA LEU A 172 8.19 2.52 7.67
C LEU A 172 7.59 3.93 7.54
N ASP A 173 6.61 4.27 8.39
CA ASP A 173 5.95 5.57 8.34
C ASP A 173 6.93 6.69 8.72
N GLY A 174 6.99 7.74 7.89
CA GLY A 174 7.92 8.85 8.08
C GLY A 174 9.29 8.66 7.43
N GLU A 175 9.58 7.45 6.91
CA GLU A 175 10.87 7.12 6.30
C GLU A 175 10.76 6.87 4.80
N HIS A 176 9.61 6.38 4.33
CA HIS A 176 9.37 6.06 2.92
C HIS A 176 8.11 6.74 2.39
N VAL A 177 8.23 7.39 1.24
CA VAL A 177 7.12 8.11 0.59
C VAL A 177 6.16 7.10 -0.04
N VAL A 178 4.96 6.99 0.52
CA VAL A 178 3.84 6.26 -0.09
C VAL A 178 3.24 7.10 -1.20
N PHE A 179 3.08 6.51 -2.38
CA PHE A 179 2.60 7.22 -3.57
C PHE A 179 1.48 6.51 -4.34
N GLY A 180 1.07 5.32 -3.90
CA GLY A 180 -0.02 4.61 -4.51
C GLY A 180 -0.47 3.38 -3.73
N LYS A 181 -1.45 2.67 -4.29
CA LYS A 181 -1.87 1.35 -3.82
C LYS A 181 -2.20 0.43 -5.00
N VAL A 182 -2.01 -0.87 -4.80
CA VAL A 182 -2.55 -1.88 -5.70
C VAL A 182 -4.07 -1.83 -5.64
N ILE A 183 -4.71 -1.71 -6.80
CA ILE A 183 -6.18 -1.70 -6.94
C ILE A 183 -6.71 -2.97 -7.60
N GLU A 184 -5.88 -3.65 -8.39
CA GLU A 184 -6.17 -4.97 -8.96
C GLU A 184 -4.87 -5.80 -9.00
N GLY A 185 -4.97 -7.13 -8.88
CA GLY A 185 -3.79 -8.00 -8.96
C GLY A 185 -3.05 -8.24 -7.64
N MET A 186 -3.70 -8.07 -6.49
CA MET A 186 -3.08 -8.43 -5.19
C MET A 186 -2.79 -9.92 -5.06
N ASP A 187 -3.58 -10.77 -5.72
CA ASP A 187 -3.29 -12.20 -5.87
C ASP A 187 -1.95 -12.44 -6.60
N THR A 188 -1.63 -11.64 -7.62
CA THR A 188 -0.33 -11.67 -8.30
C THR A 188 0.80 -11.25 -7.36
N VAL A 189 0.60 -10.21 -6.54
CA VAL A 189 1.56 -9.78 -5.50
C VAL A 189 1.84 -10.92 -4.52
N PHE A 190 0.80 -11.59 -4.01
CA PHE A 190 0.94 -12.72 -3.10
C PHE A 190 1.55 -13.96 -3.79
N ALA A 191 1.28 -14.19 -5.07
CA ALA A 191 1.92 -15.26 -5.85
C ALA A 191 3.43 -15.02 -6.01
N ILE A 192 3.85 -13.77 -6.23
CA ILE A 192 5.26 -13.38 -6.25
C ILE A 192 5.91 -13.63 -4.89
N GLU A 193 5.30 -13.12 -3.81
CA GLU A 193 5.79 -13.27 -2.45
C GLU A 193 5.93 -14.74 -2.06
N GLY A 194 4.84 -15.50 -2.13
CA GLY A 194 4.78 -16.89 -1.73
C GLY A 194 5.54 -17.81 -2.67
N GLY A 195 5.61 -17.49 -3.96
CA GLY A 195 6.22 -18.32 -5.00
C GLY A 195 7.73 -18.13 -5.17
N ALA A 196 8.25 -16.92 -4.92
CA ALA A 196 9.65 -16.54 -5.16
C ALA A 196 10.38 -15.95 -3.95
N GLY A 197 9.68 -15.59 -2.86
CA GLY A 197 10.29 -14.94 -1.70
C GLY A 197 11.20 -15.82 -0.86
N THR A 198 12.11 -15.19 -0.12
CA THR A 198 12.95 -15.81 0.90
C THR A 198 13.17 -14.86 2.09
N TYR A 199 13.52 -15.38 3.25
CA TYR A 199 13.80 -14.55 4.43
C TYR A 199 15.05 -13.67 4.28
N SER A 200 16.01 -14.04 3.43
CA SER A 200 17.16 -13.18 3.11
C SER A 200 16.82 -12.06 2.13
N GLY A 201 15.60 -12.09 1.57
CA GLY A 201 15.13 -11.20 0.54
C GLY A 201 15.59 -11.56 -0.86
N LYS A 202 16.67 -12.34 -1.05
CA LYS A 202 17.09 -12.76 -2.40
C LYS A 202 16.07 -13.76 -2.97
N PRO A 203 15.40 -13.46 -4.09
CA PRO A 203 14.39 -14.36 -4.64
C PRO A 203 14.96 -15.72 -5.03
N ARG A 204 14.20 -16.79 -4.80
CA ARG A 204 14.54 -18.16 -5.23
C ARG A 204 14.16 -18.46 -6.68
N LYS A 205 13.32 -17.62 -7.27
CA LYS A 205 12.89 -17.66 -8.68
C LYS A 205 13.07 -16.29 -9.31
N LYS A 206 13.27 -16.25 -10.62
CA LYS A 206 13.41 -14.98 -11.33
C LYS A 206 12.04 -14.37 -11.56
N VAL A 207 11.79 -13.19 -11.00
CA VAL A 207 10.53 -12.46 -11.16
C VAL A 207 10.79 -11.19 -11.96
N ILE A 208 10.12 -11.02 -13.10
CA ILE A 208 10.40 -9.96 -14.07
C ILE A 208 9.12 -9.22 -14.44
N ILE A 209 9.20 -7.89 -14.46
CA ILE A 209 8.18 -7.04 -15.08
C ILE A 209 8.37 -7.15 -16.59
N VAL A 210 7.54 -7.95 -17.26
CA VAL A 210 7.67 -8.23 -18.71
C VAL A 210 7.00 -7.18 -19.57
N ASP A 211 6.05 -6.45 -19.03
CA ASP A 211 5.46 -5.26 -19.64
C ASP A 211 4.98 -4.28 -18.56
N SER A 212 4.96 -3.01 -18.89
CA SER A 212 4.46 -1.95 -18.00
C SER A 212 3.93 -0.78 -18.81
N GLY A 213 3.06 0.02 -18.19
CA GLY A 213 2.53 1.21 -18.83
C GLY A 213 1.46 1.90 -18.01
N GLU A 214 0.89 2.93 -18.60
CA GLU A 214 -0.23 3.68 -18.05
C GLU A 214 -1.54 3.24 -18.70
N ILE A 215 -2.60 3.13 -17.91
CA ILE A 215 -3.95 2.85 -18.37
C ILE A 215 -4.63 4.20 -18.64
N PRO A 216 -5.03 4.51 -19.89
CA PRO A 216 -5.64 5.78 -20.23
C PRO A 216 -6.92 6.08 -19.45
N LYS A 217 -7.13 7.37 -19.16
CA LYS A 217 -8.31 7.85 -18.44
C LYS A 217 -9.66 7.58 -19.13
N SER A 218 -9.70 7.21 -20.41
CA SER A 218 -10.95 6.75 -21.01
C SER A 218 -11.36 5.33 -20.57
N GLN A 219 -10.39 4.45 -20.34
CA GLN A 219 -10.65 3.01 -20.16
C GLN A 219 -11.23 2.67 -18.78
N TRP A 220 -10.82 3.38 -17.73
CA TRP A 220 -11.41 3.24 -16.39
C TRP A 220 -12.79 3.91 -16.22
N ASP A 221 -13.15 4.92 -17.03
CA ASP A 221 -14.44 5.62 -16.95
C ASP A 221 -15.55 4.75 -17.54
N GLU A 222 -15.23 4.01 -18.60
CA GLU A 222 -16.09 2.98 -19.21
C GLU A 222 -16.41 1.83 -18.23
N LEU A 223 -15.44 1.44 -17.39
CA LEU A 223 -15.63 0.39 -16.36
C LEU A 223 -16.55 0.86 -15.23
N ASN A 224 -16.42 2.13 -14.82
CA ASN A 224 -17.27 2.71 -13.78
C ASN A 224 -18.72 2.91 -14.29
N SER A 225 -18.90 3.29 -15.55
CA SER A 225 -20.22 3.49 -16.15
C SER A 225 -20.96 2.18 -16.46
N SER A 226 -20.25 1.13 -16.92
CA SER A 226 -20.81 -0.21 -17.14
C SER A 226 -21.19 -0.94 -15.84
N SER A 227 -20.46 -0.71 -14.75
CA SER A 227 -20.81 -1.22 -13.41
C SER A 227 -22.08 -0.56 -12.83
N SER A 228 -22.29 0.72 -13.15
CA SER A 228 -23.47 1.49 -12.72
C SER A 228 -24.75 1.10 -13.48
N THR A 229 -24.63 0.69 -14.76
CA THR A 229 -25.78 0.28 -15.59
C THR A 229 -26.30 -1.12 -15.23
N ASN A 230 -25.44 -2.05 -14.80
CA ASN A 230 -25.87 -3.37 -14.33
C ASN A 230 -26.60 -3.33 -12.98
N THR A 231 -26.36 -2.29 -12.16
CA THR A 231 -27.06 -2.12 -10.87
C THR A 231 -28.47 -1.55 -11.08
N ALA A 232 -28.69 -0.71 -12.11
CA ALA A 232 -30.00 -0.17 -12.45
C ALA A 232 -30.94 -1.19 -13.13
N ALA A 233 -30.39 -2.22 -13.78
CA ALA A 233 -31.19 -3.23 -14.50
C ALA A 233 -31.80 -4.32 -13.59
N THR A 234 -31.42 -4.41 -12.31
CA THR A 234 -31.88 -5.47 -11.40
C THR A 234 -33.08 -5.05 -10.53
N SER A 235 -33.50 -3.79 -10.54
CA SER A 235 -34.59 -3.27 -9.70
C SER A 235 -35.97 -3.15 -10.37
N THR A 236 -36.16 -3.68 -11.59
CA THR A 236 -37.46 -3.59 -12.32
C THR A 236 -38.07 -4.93 -12.73
N SER A 237 -37.73 -6.03 -12.05
CA SER A 237 -38.45 -7.31 -12.23
C SER A 237 -38.90 -7.96 -10.92
N SER A 238 -39.81 -7.29 -10.21
CA SER A 238 -40.70 -7.97 -9.26
C SER A 238 -41.99 -7.16 -9.05
N GLY A 239 -43.08 -7.69 -9.58
CA GLY A 239 -44.46 -7.53 -9.07
C GLY A 239 -45.12 -6.18 -9.24
#